data_AF-A0A945HWI7-F1
#
_entry.id   AF-A0A945HWI7-F1
#
_cell.length_a   1.000
_cell.length_b   1.000
_cell.length_c   1.000
_cell.angle_alpha   90.00
_cell.angle_beta   90.00
_cell.angle_gamma   90.00
#
_symmetry.space_group_name_H-M   'P 1'
#
loop_
_entity.id
_entity.type
_entity.pdbx_description
1 polymer ?
#
loop_
_entity_poly.entity_id
_entity_poly.type
_entity_poly.pdbx_seq_one_letter_code
_entity_poly.pdbx_strand_id
1 'polypeptide(L)' 'MFTGIIESMGEIVSLTKEGTNIHIEVKSSITQELKIDQSLAHNGVCLTVVKINN' A
#
# COMPACT_ATOMS: atom_id res chain seq x y z
N MET A 1 0.39 -14.71 3.95
CA MET A 1 1.69 -14.76 4.64
C MET A 1 2.72 -14.17 3.69
N PHE A 2 3.57 -13.25 4.15
CA PHE A 2 4.57 -12.58 3.31
C PHE A 2 5.90 -13.33 3.33
N THR A 3 6.62 -13.36 2.21
CA THR A 3 7.93 -14.02 2.09
C THR A 3 9.10 -13.17 2.59
N GLY A 4 8.89 -11.86 2.71
CA GLY A 4 9.95 -10.89 3.03
C GLY A 4 10.78 -10.44 1.82
N ILE A 5 10.45 -10.89 0.61
CA ILE A 5 11.07 -10.42 -0.63
C ILE A 5 10.40 -9.10 -1.04
N ILE A 6 11.20 -8.07 -1.31
CA ILE A 6 10.71 -6.77 -1.78
C ILE A 6 10.51 -6.83 -3.29
N GLU A 7 9.27 -6.66 -3.75
CA GLU A 7 8.92 -6.72 -5.18
C GLU A 7 9.15 -5.39 -5.90
N SER A 8 8.85 -4.27 -5.24
CA SER A 8 9.00 -2.94 -5.82
C SER A 8 9.17 -1.88 -4.74
N MET A 9 9.73 -0.74 -5.13
CA MET A 9 9.75 0.47 -4.33
C MET A 9 8.56 1.35 -4.72
N GLY A 10 7.98 2.01 -3.72
CA GLY A 10 6.92 3.00 -3.93
C GLY A 10 7.33 4.36 -3.38
N GLU A 11 6.73 5.41 -3.92
CA GLU A 11 6.89 6.79 -3.44
C GLU A 11 5.63 7.19 -2.65
N ILE A 12 5.80 7.67 -1.42
CA ILE A 12 4.67 8.23 -0.65
C ILE A 12 4.34 9.60 -1.25
N VAL A 13 3.13 9.74 -1.79
CA VAL A 13 2.68 10.99 -2.43
C VAL A 13 1.70 11.77 -1.56
N SER A 14 1.02 11.12 -0.62
CA SER A 14 0.08 11.78 0.29
C SER A 14 -0.13 10.96 1.58
N LEU A 15 -0.45 11.68 2.66
CA LEU A 15 -0.84 11.13 3.95
C LEU A 15 -2.12 11.85 4.41
N THR A 16 -3.20 11.10 4.60
CA THR A 16 -4.48 11.65 5.05
C THR A 16 -4.89 11.01 6.37
N LYS A 17 -5.12 11.82 7.40
CA LYS A 17 -5.59 11.34 8.70
C LYS A 17 -7.12 11.25 8.71
N GLU A 18 -7.65 10.12 9.15
CA GLU A 18 -9.09 9.89 9.33
C GLU A 18 -9.33 9.34 10.75
N GLY A 19 -9.73 10.20 11.67
CA GLY A 19 -9.85 9.85 13.09
C GLY A 19 -8.52 9.39 13.68
N THR A 20 -8.45 8.13 14.09
CA THR A 20 -7.23 7.48 14.60
C THR A 20 -6.41 6.79 13.51
N ASN A 21 -6.93 6.71 12.28
CA ASN A 21 -6.29 6.03 11.16
C ASN A 21 -5.52 7.01 10.27
N ILE A 22 -4.58 6.46 9.49
CA ILE A 22 -3.83 7.20 8.47
C ILE A 22 -3.94 6.42 7.17
N HIS A 23 -4.48 7.06 6.13
CA HIS A 23 -4.41 6.58 4.75
C HIS A 23 -3.11 7.05 4.13
N ILE A 24 -2.35 6.10 3.59
CA ILE A 24 -1.06 6.34 2.95
C ILE A 24 -1.26 6.11 1.45
N GLU A 25 -1.08 7.15 0.64
CA GLU A 25 -1.12 7.02 -0.81
C GLU A 25 0.30 6.80 -1.32
N VAL A 26 0.50 5.67 -1.99
CA VAL A 26 1.81 5.24 -2.50
C VAL A 26 1.71 5.07 -4.01
N LYS A 27 2.54 5.82 -4.75
CA LYS A 27 2.73 5.63 -6.18
C LYS A 27 3.71 4.47 -6.40
N SER A 28 3.31 3.47 -7.17
CA SER A 28 4.16 2.32 -7.49
C SER A 28 3.90 1.80 -8.90
N SER A 29 4.88 1.08 -9.45
CA SER A 29 4.77 0.40 -10.74
C SER A 29 3.86 -0.82 -10.70
N ILE A 30 3.70 -1.46 -9.53
CA ILE A 30 2.92 -2.70 -9.37
C ILE A 30 1.43 -2.45 -9.11
N THR A 31 0.97 -1.19 -9.11
CA THR A 31 -0.42 -0.82 -8.77
C THR A 31 -1.46 -1.58 -9.59
N GLN A 32 -1.16 -1.90 -10.85
CA GLN A 32 -2.07 -2.63 -11.75
C GLN A 32 -2.28 -4.09 -11.35
N GLU A 33 -1.35 -4.67 -10.59
CA GLU A 33 -1.42 -6.05 -10.10
C GLU A 33 -2.17 -6.13 -8.77
N LEU A 34 -2.46 -4.97 -8.15
CA LEU A 34 -3.10 -4.90 -6.85
C LEU A 34 -4.64 -4.97 -6.95
N LYS A 35 -5.26 -5.47 -5.89
CA LYS A 35 -6.72 -5.55 -5.71
C LYS A 35 -7.11 -4.89 -4.41
N ILE A 36 -8.30 -4.28 -4.39
CA ILE A 36 -8.91 -3.78 -3.15
C ILE A 36 -9.16 -4.96 -2.20
N ASP A 37 -9.06 -4.70 -0.90
CA ASP A 37 -9.23 -5.64 0.21
C ASP A 37 -8.13 -6.72 0.35
N GLN A 38 -7.09 -6.68 -0.49
CA GLN A 38 -5.93 -7.55 -0.28
C GLN A 38 -4.95 -6.97 0.74
N SER A 39 -4.19 -7.86 1.38
CA SER A 39 -3.08 -7.47 2.25
C SER A 39 -1.79 -7.24 1.45
N LEU A 40 -1.07 -6.16 1.76
CA LEU A 40 0.23 -5.79 1.20
C LEU A 40 1.18 -5.43 2.34
N ALA A 41 2.45 -5.84 2.24
CA ALA A 41 3.47 -5.45 3.21
C ALA A 41 4.19 -4.18 2.76
N HIS A 42 4.17 -3.13 3.59
CA HIS A 42 5.00 -1.93 3.39
C HIS A 42 6.02 -1.83 4.51
N ASN A 43 7.31 -1.91 4.20
CA ASN A 43 8.41 -1.96 5.18
C ASN A 43 8.17 -2.98 6.31
N GLY A 44 7.65 -4.16 5.96
CA GLY A 44 7.36 -5.24 6.91
C GLY A 44 6.03 -5.13 7.67
N VAL A 45 5.27 -4.04 7.49
CA VAL A 45 3.95 -3.87 8.12
C VAL A 45 2.86 -4.31 7.15
N CYS A 46 1.99 -5.22 7.61
CA CYS A 46 0.81 -5.65 6.87
C CYS A 46 -0.23 -4.53 6.86
N LEU A 47 -0.59 -4.05 5.67
CA LEU A 47 -1.62 -3.04 5.44
C LEU A 47 -2.63 -3.58 4.42
N THR A 48 -3.80 -2.95 4.36
CA THR A 48 -4.86 -3.31 3.42
C THR A 48 -4.97 -2.27 2.31
N VAL A 49 -5.10 -2.73 1.06
CA VAL A 49 -5.37 -1.83 -0.07
C VAL A 49 -6.84 -1.40 -0.01
N VAL A 50 -7.08 -0.12 0.30
CA VAL A 50 -8.43 0.44 0.43
C VAL A 50 -8.91 1.19 -0.83
N LYS A 51 -7.97 1.61 -1.70
CA LYS A 51 -8.25 2.36 -2.92
C LYS A 51 -7.13 2.17 -3.93
N ILE A 52 -7.46 2.18 -5.22
CA ILE A 52 -6.50 2.18 -6.33
C ILE A 52 -6.86 3.34 -7.27
N ASN A 53 -5.87 4.17 -7.59
CA ASN A 53 -5.97 5.26 -8.57
C ASN A 53 -5.02 4.92 -9.74
N ASN A 54 -5.53 4.92 -10.97
CA ASN A 54 -4.76 4.67 -12.21
C ASN A 54 -4.30 5.96 -12.86
#